data_AF-B6GDP9-F1
#
_entry.id   AF-B6GDP9-F1
#
_cell.length_a   1.000
_cell.length_b   1.000
_cell.length_c   1.000
_cell.angle_alpha   90.00
_cell.angle_beta   90.00
_cell.angle_gamma   90.00
#
_symmetry.space_group_name_H-M   'P 1'
#
loop_
_entity.id
_entity.type
_entity.pdbx_description
1 polymer ?
#
loop_
_entity_poly.entity_id
_entity_poly.type
_entity_poly.pdbx_seq_one_letter_code
_entity_poly.pdbx_strand_id
1 'polypeptide(L)'
;MSAETTAKTPLVGIIMGSKSDTPVMEGCTAELDALGVPYELVIASAHRNPAKVHEWAETAADRGIKVIVAAAGKAAHLGGMVAAFTPLPVIGVPMKTSDLGGLDSLLSMVQMPSGVPVACVAINGAKNAAIYATQILGATMPEYRDAIAQLKRDMAEA
;
A
#
# COMPACT_ATOMS: atom_id res chain seq x y z
N MET A 1 -15.44 -19.24 27.94
CA MET A 1 -14.34 -19.63 27.04
C MET A 1 -14.18 -18.51 26.04
N SER A 2 -13.22 -17.61 26.30
CA SER A 2 -12.94 -16.46 25.45
C SER A 2 -12.32 -16.97 24.16
N ALA A 3 -12.95 -16.71 23.01
CA ALA A 3 -12.38 -17.05 21.73
C ALA A 3 -11.09 -16.24 21.53
N GLU A 4 -9.93 -16.90 21.63
CA GLU A 4 -8.66 -16.34 21.19
C GLU A 4 -8.80 -16.01 19.69
N THR A 5 -8.94 -14.72 19.39
CA THR A 5 -8.85 -14.24 18.01
C THR A 5 -7.39 -14.31 17.64
N THR A 6 -6.95 -15.44 17.06
CA THR A 6 -5.62 -15.54 16.46
C THR A 6 -5.50 -14.44 15.41
N ALA A 7 -4.73 -13.40 15.72
CA ALA A 7 -4.49 -12.29 14.80
C ALA A 7 -3.95 -12.86 13.49
N LYS A 8 -4.68 -12.62 12.38
CA LYS A 8 -4.27 -13.09 11.06
C LYS A 8 -2.93 -12.45 10.69
N THR A 9 -1.98 -13.26 10.21
CA THR A 9 -0.71 -12.76 9.68
C THR A 9 -0.98 -11.74 8.56
N PRO A 10 -0.43 -10.52 8.63
CA PRO A 10 -0.60 -9.52 7.58
C PRO A 10 -0.08 -9.99 6.22
N LEU A 11 -0.91 -9.84 5.19
CA LEU A 11 -0.51 -10.07 3.79
C LEU A 11 -0.17 -8.78 3.07
N VAL A 12 -0.75 -7.65 3.51
CA VAL A 12 -0.45 -6.31 2.97
C VAL A 12 0.24 -5.48 4.04
N GLY A 13 1.40 -4.92 3.69
CA GLY A 13 2.09 -3.94 4.53
C GLY A 13 1.78 -2.52 4.06
N ILE A 14 1.25 -1.66 4.93
CA ILE A 14 1.00 -0.25 4.63
C ILE A 14 2.05 0.60 5.34
N ILE A 15 2.72 1.46 4.60
CA ILE A 15 3.69 2.42 5.15
C ILE A 15 3.35 3.84 4.70
N MET A 16 3.29 4.77 5.65
CA MET A 16 3.04 6.19 5.39
C MET A 16 4.09 7.08 6.04
N GLY A 17 4.43 8.18 5.36
CA GLY A 17 5.48 9.10 5.79
C GLY A 17 5.06 10.00 6.96
N SER A 18 3.77 10.19 7.17
CA SER A 18 3.21 11.10 8.18
C SER A 18 1.81 10.68 8.65
N LYS A 19 1.46 11.03 9.89
CA LYS A 19 0.07 10.93 10.41
C LYS A 19 -0.92 11.80 9.63
N SER A 20 -0.44 12.84 8.94
CA SER A 20 -1.28 13.68 8.08
C SER A 20 -1.84 12.93 6.88
N ASP A 21 -1.25 11.79 6.50
CA ASP A 21 -1.67 10.98 5.35
C ASP A 21 -2.80 10.01 5.74
N THR A 22 -3.06 9.83 7.05
CA THR A 22 -4.05 8.89 7.58
C THR A 22 -5.46 9.08 7.01
N PRO A 23 -6.04 10.30 6.91
CA PRO A 23 -7.39 10.46 6.37
C PRO A 23 -7.56 9.96 4.94
N VAL A 24 -6.50 10.05 4.12
CA VAL A 24 -6.52 9.48 2.76
C VAL A 24 -6.38 7.96 2.81
N MET A 25 -5.47 7.47 3.66
CA MET A 25 -5.16 6.05 3.77
C MET A 25 -6.21 5.21 4.51
N GLU A 26 -7.14 5.84 5.23
CA GLU A 26 -8.36 5.19 5.74
C GLU A 26 -9.16 4.52 4.61
N GLY A 27 -9.16 5.10 3.41
CA GLY A 27 -9.78 4.49 2.23
C GLY A 27 -9.06 3.22 1.75
N CYS A 28 -7.78 3.06 2.05
CA CYS A 28 -7.04 1.81 1.79
C CYS A 28 -7.41 0.76 2.83
N THR A 29 -7.33 1.10 4.12
CA THR A 29 -7.58 0.15 5.21
C THR A 29 -9.03 -0.33 5.21
N ALA A 30 -10.00 0.57 5.03
CA ALA A 30 -11.41 0.21 4.98
C ALA A 30 -11.74 -0.73 3.80
N GLU A 31 -11.08 -0.54 2.65
CA GLU A 31 -11.28 -1.41 1.50
C GLU A 31 -10.62 -2.79 1.70
N LEU A 32 -9.43 -2.86 2.32
CA LEU A 32 -8.81 -4.13 2.68
C LEU A 32 -9.64 -4.90 3.70
N ASP A 33 -10.22 -4.20 4.70
CA ASP A 33 -11.15 -4.79 5.67
C ASP A 33 -12.40 -5.36 4.97
N ALA A 34 -13.00 -4.61 4.04
CA ALA A 34 -14.15 -5.06 3.26
C ALA A 34 -13.84 -6.27 2.37
N LEU A 35 -12.61 -6.34 1.83
CA LEU A 35 -12.13 -7.46 1.01
C LEU A 35 -11.58 -8.63 1.84
N GLY A 36 -11.58 -8.51 3.17
CA GLY A 36 -11.12 -9.55 4.09
C GLY A 36 -9.60 -9.79 4.07
N VAL A 37 -8.81 -8.83 3.61
CA VAL A 37 -7.35 -8.92 3.49
C VAL A 37 -6.69 -8.43 4.78
N PRO A 38 -5.94 -9.27 5.51
CA PRO A 38 -5.22 -8.83 6.70
C PRO A 38 -4.04 -7.93 6.33
N TYR A 39 -3.89 -6.83 7.06
CA TYR A 39 -2.83 -5.85 6.83
C TYR A 39 -2.20 -5.37 8.13
N GLU A 40 -1.03 -4.77 7.99
CA GLU A 40 -0.41 -3.93 9.02
C GLU A 40 -0.23 -2.51 8.51
N LEU A 41 -0.13 -1.55 9.43
CA LEU A 41 0.10 -0.15 9.11
C LEU A 41 1.22 0.40 9.99
N VAL A 42 2.24 0.97 9.35
CA VAL A 42 3.34 1.65 10.04
C VAL A 42 3.51 3.09 9.54
N ILE A 43 3.88 3.97 10.48
CA ILE A 43 4.29 5.34 10.16
C ILE A 43 5.81 5.42 10.29
N ALA A 44 6.46 5.63 9.15
CA ALA A 44 7.90 5.79 9.04
C ALA A 44 8.23 6.66 7.81
N SER A 45 9.00 7.71 8.03
CA SER A 45 9.32 8.70 7.01
C SER A 45 10.66 8.39 6.37
N ALA A 46 10.71 8.32 5.03
CA ALA A 46 11.96 8.14 4.29
C ALA A 46 12.98 9.26 4.58
N HIS A 47 12.51 10.49 4.79
CA HIS A 47 13.40 11.64 5.03
C HIS A 47 13.82 11.81 6.49
N ARG A 48 12.96 11.40 7.44
CA ARG A 48 13.19 11.66 8.88
C ARG A 48 13.63 10.42 9.65
N ASN A 49 13.31 9.23 9.16
CA ASN A 49 13.65 7.98 9.83
C ASN A 49 14.01 6.86 8.81
N PRO A 50 15.02 7.09 7.94
CA PRO A 50 15.36 6.18 6.84
C PRO A 50 15.77 4.78 7.31
N ALA A 51 16.47 4.66 8.45
CA ALA A 51 16.86 3.37 9.00
C ALA A 51 15.65 2.48 9.33
N LYS A 52 14.60 3.06 9.93
CA LYS A 52 13.35 2.35 10.21
C LYS A 52 12.63 1.91 8.94
N VAL A 53 12.65 2.74 7.89
CA VAL A 53 12.06 2.38 6.59
C VAL A 53 12.80 1.21 5.96
N HIS A 54 14.14 1.24 6.02
CA HIS A 54 14.98 0.15 5.53
C HIS A 54 14.69 -1.16 6.26
N GLU A 55 14.82 -1.18 7.60
CA GLU A 55 14.60 -2.36 8.43
C GLU A 55 13.19 -2.97 8.24
N TRP A 56 12.17 -2.10 8.16
CA TRP A 56 10.80 -2.56 7.96
C TRP A 56 10.58 -3.18 6.57
N ALA A 57 11.21 -2.62 5.53
CA ALA A 57 11.07 -3.08 4.14
C ALA A 57 11.88 -4.36 3.85
N GLU A 58 13.12 -4.44 4.36
CA GLU A 58 14.01 -5.60 4.14
C GLU A 58 13.43 -6.88 4.76
N THR A 59 12.80 -6.76 5.93
CA THR A 59 12.21 -7.89 6.66
C THR A 59 10.77 -8.20 6.24
N ALA A 60 10.15 -7.40 5.36
CA ALA A 60 8.71 -7.52 5.06
C ALA A 60 8.33 -8.92 4.52
N ALA A 61 9.15 -9.48 3.63
CA ALA A 61 8.91 -10.80 3.04
C ALA A 61 8.96 -11.92 4.10
N ASP A 62 9.94 -11.86 5.00
CA ASP A 62 10.12 -12.83 6.08
C ASP A 62 8.96 -12.80 7.10
N ARG A 63 8.32 -11.64 7.25
CA ARG A 63 7.12 -11.45 8.09
C ARG A 63 5.83 -11.93 7.43
N GLY A 64 5.90 -12.46 6.20
CA GLY A 64 4.76 -13.03 5.48
C GLY A 64 4.02 -12.06 4.57
N ILE A 65 4.42 -10.78 4.53
CA ILE A 65 3.84 -9.77 3.65
C ILE A 65 4.07 -10.19 2.19
N LYS A 66 3.05 -9.97 1.36
CA LYS A 66 3.05 -10.29 -0.08
C LYS A 66 3.02 -9.05 -0.95
N VAL A 67 2.46 -7.95 -0.46
CA VAL A 67 2.35 -6.68 -1.19
C VAL A 67 2.53 -5.51 -0.23
N ILE A 68 3.20 -4.45 -0.67
CA ILE A 68 3.36 -3.23 0.12
C ILE A 68 2.61 -2.07 -0.54
N VAL A 69 1.94 -1.25 0.28
CA VAL A 69 1.34 0.02 -0.12
C VAL A 69 2.08 1.16 0.58
N ALA A 70 2.68 2.06 -0.19
CA ALA A 70 3.47 3.19 0.30
C ALA A 70 2.81 4.53 -0.05
N ALA A 71 2.56 5.37 0.95
CA ALA A 71 1.90 6.67 0.82
C ALA A 71 2.83 7.83 1.17
N ALA A 72 3.00 8.78 0.24
CA ALA A 72 3.80 9.98 0.48
C ALA A 72 3.41 11.15 -0.43
N GLY A 73 3.66 12.37 0.06
CA GLY A 73 3.43 13.61 -0.67
C GLY A 73 4.70 14.41 -0.96
N LYS A 74 4.60 15.41 -1.83
CA LYS A 74 5.69 16.30 -2.27
C LYS A 74 6.80 15.53 -2.99
N ALA A 75 8.04 15.59 -2.51
CA ALA A 75 9.12 14.71 -2.95
C ALA A 75 8.91 13.31 -2.36
N ALA A 76 7.99 12.54 -2.95
CA ALA A 76 7.37 11.34 -2.39
C ALA A 76 8.26 10.08 -2.49
N HIS A 77 9.45 10.12 -1.88
CA HIS A 77 10.47 9.08 -2.03
C HIS A 77 10.16 7.74 -1.33
N LEU A 78 9.13 7.67 -0.50
CA LEU A 78 8.87 6.50 0.34
C LEU A 78 8.66 5.22 -0.49
N GLY A 79 7.84 5.28 -1.55
CA GLY A 79 7.58 4.12 -2.40
C GLY A 79 8.84 3.58 -3.08
N GLY A 80 9.64 4.47 -3.67
CA GLY A 80 10.91 4.09 -4.31
C GLY A 80 11.94 3.55 -3.32
N MET A 81 12.06 4.15 -2.14
CA MET A 81 12.98 3.68 -1.09
C MET A 81 12.59 2.30 -0.57
N VAL A 82 11.30 2.04 -0.34
CA VAL A 82 10.82 0.70 0.06
C VAL A 82 11.11 -0.31 -1.04
N ALA A 83 10.79 0.01 -2.30
CA ALA A 83 11.04 -0.87 -3.44
C ALA A 83 12.52 -1.23 -3.63
N ALA A 84 13.43 -0.34 -3.23
CA ALA A 84 14.87 -0.61 -3.28
C ALA A 84 15.35 -1.65 -2.24
N PHE A 85 14.59 -1.87 -1.17
CA PHE A 85 14.97 -2.74 -0.05
C PHE A 85 14.18 -4.03 0.05
N THR A 86 13.21 -4.27 -0.84
CA THR A 86 12.36 -5.45 -0.77
C THR A 86 12.18 -6.09 -2.15
N PRO A 87 12.11 -7.44 -2.24
CA PRO A 87 11.73 -8.10 -3.48
C PRO A 87 10.22 -8.08 -3.74
N LEU A 88 9.42 -7.63 -2.77
CA LEU A 88 7.96 -7.62 -2.86
C LEU A 88 7.45 -6.53 -3.81
N PRO A 89 6.28 -6.72 -4.45
CA PRO A 89 5.62 -5.67 -5.21
C PRO A 89 5.26 -4.49 -4.30
N VAL A 90 5.63 -3.29 -4.74
CA VAL A 90 5.31 -2.03 -4.05
C VAL A 90 4.33 -1.20 -4.87
N ILE A 91 3.22 -0.84 -4.25
CA ILE A 91 2.19 0.05 -4.79
C ILE A 91 2.40 1.44 -4.17
N GLY A 92 2.52 2.45 -5.01
CA GLY A 92 2.69 3.83 -4.59
C GLY A 92 1.38 4.61 -4.64
N VAL A 93 1.03 5.31 -3.55
CA VAL A 93 -0.08 6.26 -3.47
C VAL A 93 0.46 7.69 -3.36
N PRO A 94 0.44 8.48 -4.45
CA PRO A 94 0.89 9.87 -4.39
C PRO A 94 -0.15 10.73 -3.65
N MET A 95 0.26 11.45 -2.60
CA MET A 95 -0.64 12.31 -1.84
C MET A 95 -0.86 13.65 -2.54
N LYS A 96 -2.08 14.17 -2.50
CA LYS A 96 -2.38 15.55 -2.95
C LYS A 96 -1.59 16.55 -2.12
N THR A 97 -0.96 17.51 -2.78
CA THR A 97 -0.23 18.62 -2.15
C THR A 97 -0.97 19.94 -2.33
N SER A 98 -0.73 20.90 -1.44
CA SER A 98 -1.32 22.25 -1.53
C SER A 98 -0.82 23.02 -2.74
N ASP A 99 0.46 22.87 -3.06
CA ASP A 99 1.15 23.76 -3.99
C ASP A 99 1.01 23.30 -5.43
N LEU A 100 1.07 21.98 -5.68
CA LEU A 100 1.10 21.38 -7.01
C LEU A 100 -0.01 20.33 -7.23
N GLY A 101 -0.99 20.27 -6.32
CA GLY A 101 -2.14 19.37 -6.44
C GLY A 101 -1.79 17.87 -6.40
N GLY A 102 -0.55 17.52 -6.03
CA GLY A 102 -0.02 16.15 -6.05
C GLY A 102 0.71 15.77 -7.33
N LEU A 103 0.90 16.67 -8.30
CA LEU A 103 1.73 16.39 -9.48
C LEU A 103 3.19 16.10 -9.10
N ASP A 104 3.71 16.83 -8.11
CA ASP A 104 5.00 16.58 -7.47
C ASP A 104 5.09 15.17 -6.87
N SER A 105 4.07 14.78 -6.09
CA SER A 105 3.98 13.45 -5.51
C SER A 105 3.91 12.37 -6.58
N LEU A 106 3.12 12.60 -7.63
CA LEU A 106 2.92 11.64 -8.72
C LEU A 106 4.23 11.41 -9.47
N LEU A 107 4.88 12.47 -9.95
CA LEU A 107 6.10 12.36 -10.76
C LEU A 107 7.27 11.81 -9.94
N SER A 108 7.39 12.20 -8.67
CA SER A 108 8.45 11.67 -7.79
C SER A 108 8.26 10.19 -7.42
N MET A 109 7.06 9.64 -7.60
CA MET A 109 6.74 8.25 -7.29
C MET A 109 6.71 7.34 -8.53
N VAL A 110 6.17 7.82 -9.66
CA VAL A 110 5.97 6.99 -10.86
C VAL A 110 7.22 6.89 -11.75
N GLN A 111 8.08 7.92 -11.76
CA GLN A 111 9.23 8.00 -12.67
C GLN A 111 10.45 7.24 -12.15
N MET A 112 10.26 6.00 -11.71
CA MET A 112 11.36 5.15 -11.27
C MET A 112 12.26 4.75 -12.46
N PRO A 113 13.59 4.72 -12.30
CA PRO A 113 14.48 4.20 -13.32
C PRO A 113 14.32 2.67 -13.46
N SER A 114 14.83 2.12 -14.56
CA SER A 114 14.84 0.67 -14.80
C SER A 114 15.55 -0.08 -13.67
N GLY A 115 14.93 -1.17 -13.18
CA GLY A 115 15.47 -2.05 -12.16
C GLY A 115 14.77 -1.99 -10.80
N VAL A 116 14.09 -0.88 -10.45
CA VAL A 116 13.41 -0.72 -9.15
C VAL A 116 11.97 -0.21 -9.38
N PRO A 117 11.02 -1.07 -9.75
CA PRO A 117 9.68 -0.66 -10.14
C PRO A 117 8.80 -0.27 -8.93
N VAL A 118 7.88 0.69 -9.16
CA VAL A 118 6.76 1.01 -8.26
C VAL A 118 5.49 1.08 -9.09
N ALA A 119 4.43 0.37 -8.67
CA ALA A 119 3.12 0.47 -9.31
C ALA A 119 2.36 1.68 -8.73
N CYS A 120 2.38 2.79 -9.45
CA CYS A 120 1.77 4.05 -8.98
C CYS A 120 0.27 4.10 -9.32
N VAL A 121 -0.58 4.39 -8.33
CA VAL A 121 -2.02 4.65 -8.53
C VAL A 121 -2.29 6.16 -8.65
N ALA A 122 -3.56 6.53 -8.85
CA ALA A 122 -3.98 7.92 -8.90
C ALA A 122 -3.59 8.72 -7.64
N ILE A 123 -3.53 10.06 -7.76
CA ILE A 123 -3.35 10.96 -6.60
C ILE A 123 -4.49 10.71 -5.60
N ASN A 124 -4.14 10.51 -4.33
CA ASN A 124 -5.04 10.07 -3.25
C ASN A 124 -5.81 8.77 -3.56
N GLY A 125 -5.32 7.93 -4.48
CA GLY A 125 -5.94 6.69 -4.92
C GLY A 125 -5.85 5.52 -3.92
N ALA A 126 -5.96 5.80 -2.62
CA ALA A 126 -5.76 4.82 -1.55
C ALA A 126 -6.66 3.57 -1.68
N LYS A 127 -7.95 3.75 -2.00
CA LYS A 127 -8.88 2.64 -2.28
C LYS A 127 -8.41 1.78 -3.47
N ASN A 128 -7.93 2.40 -4.55
CA ASN A 128 -7.40 1.65 -5.69
C ASN A 128 -6.13 0.87 -5.34
N ALA A 129 -5.30 1.38 -4.41
CA ALA A 129 -4.13 0.64 -3.94
C ALA A 129 -4.53 -0.64 -3.19
N ALA A 130 -5.57 -0.59 -2.35
CA ALA A 130 -6.13 -1.77 -1.69
C ALA A 130 -6.69 -2.80 -2.69
N ILE A 131 -7.49 -2.34 -3.66
CA ILE A 131 -8.05 -3.19 -4.72
C ILE A 131 -6.91 -3.85 -5.51
N TYR A 132 -5.90 -3.08 -5.91
CA TYR A 132 -4.79 -3.61 -6.69
C TYR A 132 -3.90 -4.56 -5.88
N ALA A 133 -3.66 -4.28 -4.59
CA ALA A 133 -2.98 -5.21 -3.69
C ALA A 133 -3.74 -6.55 -3.62
N THR A 134 -5.06 -6.49 -3.49
CA THR A 134 -5.93 -7.68 -3.45
C THR A 134 -5.92 -8.43 -4.78
N GLN A 135 -5.85 -7.74 -5.91
CA GLN A 135 -5.68 -8.37 -7.23
C GLN A 135 -4.34 -9.10 -7.36
N ILE A 136 -3.25 -8.53 -6.84
CA ILE A 136 -1.94 -9.19 -6.81
C ILE A 136 -2.01 -10.48 -5.97
N LEU A 137 -2.64 -10.43 -4.79
CA LEU A 137 -2.89 -11.64 -3.98
C LEU A 137 -3.73 -12.67 -4.77
N GLY A 138 -4.83 -12.21 -5.38
CA GLY A 138 -5.76 -13.00 -6.18
C GLY A 138 -5.14 -13.71 -7.39
N ALA A 139 -3.93 -13.32 -7.82
CA ALA A 139 -3.18 -14.06 -8.84
C ALA A 139 -2.84 -15.49 -8.38
N THR A 140 -2.64 -15.71 -7.08
CA THR A 140 -2.24 -17.01 -6.51
C THR A 140 -3.13 -17.51 -5.38
N MET A 141 -4.01 -16.67 -4.85
CA MET A 141 -4.89 -16.96 -3.72
C MET A 141 -6.36 -16.79 -4.16
N PRO A 142 -7.06 -17.87 -4.54
CA PRO A 142 -8.39 -17.81 -5.16
C PRO A 142 -9.43 -17.02 -4.36
N GLU A 143 -9.37 -17.06 -3.03
CA GLU A 143 -10.28 -16.35 -2.15
C GLU A 143 -10.29 -14.83 -2.40
N TYR A 144 -9.13 -14.23 -2.69
CA TYR A 144 -9.01 -12.80 -2.98
C TYR A 144 -9.40 -12.48 -4.42
N ARG A 145 -9.22 -13.43 -5.34
CA ARG A 145 -9.75 -13.30 -6.71
C ARG A 145 -11.27 -13.26 -6.70
N ASP A 146 -11.90 -14.12 -5.92
CA ASP A 146 -13.34 -14.20 -5.78
C ASP A 146 -13.91 -12.94 -5.12
N ALA A 147 -13.22 -12.42 -4.09
CA ALA A 147 -13.58 -11.14 -3.47
C ALA A 147 -13.57 -9.98 -4.48
N ILE A 148 -12.54 -9.89 -5.33
CA ILE A 148 -12.46 -8.87 -6.39
C ILE A 148 -13.53 -9.08 -7.47
N ALA A 149 -13.82 -10.32 -7.83
CA ALA A 149 -14.88 -10.62 -8.78
C ALA A 149 -16.26 -10.21 -8.23
N GLN A 150 -16.51 -10.42 -6.94
CA GLN A 150 -17.72 -9.95 -6.27
C GLN A 150 -17.81 -8.43 -6.25
N LEU A 151 -16.76 -7.73 -5.81
CA LEU A 151 -16.70 -6.27 -5.83
C LEU A 151 -17.07 -5.70 -7.22
N LYS A 152 -16.54 -6.30 -8.29
CA LYS A 152 -16.85 -5.87 -9.67
C LYS A 152 -18.30 -6.10 -10.08
N ARG A 153 -18.95 -7.18 -9.59
CA ARG A 153 -20.37 -7.41 -9.81
C ARG A 153 -21.20 -6.36 -9.09
N ASP A 154 -20.92 -6.13 -7.82
CA ASP A 154 -21.64 -5.15 -6.99
C ASP A 154 -21.55 -3.74 -7.60
N MET A 155 -20.37 -3.34 -8.10
CA MET A 155 -20.17 -2.06 -8.78
C MET A 155 -20.96 -1.92 -10.09
N ALA A 156 -21.24 -3.02 -10.79
CA ALA A 156 -22.00 -2.98 -12.05
C ALA A 156 -23.52 -2.90 -11.80
N GLU A 157 -23.97 -3.25 -10.60
CA GLU A 157 -25.38 -3.26 -10.18
C GLU A 157 -25.79 -1.98 -9.42
N ALA A 158 -24.83 -1.13 -9.05
CA ALA A 158 -25.01 0.14 -8.34
C ALA A 158 -25.25 1.33 -9.28
#